data_AF-A0A6L3MJC8-F1
#
_entry.id   AF-A0A6L3MJC8-F1
#
_cell.length_a   1.000
_cell.length_b   1.000
_cell.length_c   1.000
_cell.angle_alpha   90.00
_cell.angle_beta   90.00
_cell.angle_gamma   90.00
#
_symmetry.space_group_name_H-M   'P 1'
#
loop_
_entity.id
_entity.type
_entity.pdbx_description
1 polymer ?
#
loop_
_entity_poly.entity_id
_entity_poly.type
_entity_poly.pdbx_seq_one_letter_code
_entity_poly.pdbx_strand_id
1 'polypeptide(L)'
;RTIDVQQYDRYLNWKMKTLPVPPDQAIKMVSNMHIIPANPEIAKQIKQVKRGDLVQLKGELVEIRDKDLVWKSSLTPGGVGDGACELFRVSSIQWIEKQNI
;
A
#
# COMPACT_ATOMS: atom_id res chain seq x y z
N ARG A 1 -4.01 -18.56 -8.80
CA ARG A 1 -2.65 -18.53 -8.19
C ARG A 1 -2.79 -17.86 -6.84
N THR A 2 -2.40 -18.51 -5.75
CA THR A 2 -2.67 -17.99 -4.41
C THR A 2 -1.42 -17.31 -3.85
N ILE A 3 -1.51 -16.01 -3.63
CA ILE A 3 -0.59 -15.28 -2.76
C ILE A 3 -1.18 -15.28 -1.36
N ASP A 4 -0.39 -15.65 -0.35
CA ASP A 4 -0.75 -15.50 1.05
C ASP A 4 -0.08 -14.23 1.57
N VAL A 5 -0.86 -13.34 2.17
CA VAL A 5 -0.40 -12.05 2.71
C VAL A 5 -0.79 -11.96 4.18
N GLN A 6 0.17 -11.63 5.03
CA GLN A 6 0.00 -11.41 6.46
C GLN A 6 0.68 -10.09 6.83
N GLN A 7 -0.07 -9.18 7.45
CA GLN A 7 0.44 -7.89 7.91
C GLN A 7 0.17 -7.76 9.40
N TYR A 8 1.19 -7.38 10.18
CA TYR A 8 1.06 -7.10 11.60
C TYR A 8 1.99 -5.95 11.99
N ASP A 9 1.48 -5.01 12.77
CA ASP A 9 2.18 -3.77 13.12
C ASP A 9 2.81 -3.09 11.89
N ARG A 10 4.14 -3.00 11.81
CA ARG A 10 4.89 -2.39 10.70
C ARG A 10 5.52 -3.43 9.75
N TYR A 11 5.10 -4.68 9.84
CA TYR A 11 5.66 -5.78 9.05
C TYR A 11 4.63 -6.33 8.06
N LEU A 12 5.07 -6.56 6.83
CA LEU A 12 4.33 -7.23 5.78
C LEU A 12 5.09 -8.49 5.37
N ASN A 13 4.46 -9.64 5.59
CA ASN A 13 4.95 -10.92 5.13
C ASN A 13 4.04 -11.44 4.04
N TRP A 14 4.63 -11.90 2.94
CA TRP A 14 3.87 -12.52 1.86
C TRP A 14 4.64 -13.70 1.29
N LYS A 15 3.90 -14.70 0.80
CA LYS A 15 4.47 -15.87 0.14
C LYS A 15 3.64 -16.25 -1.07
N MET A 16 4.33 -16.72 -2.10
CA MET A 16 3.70 -17.18 -3.34
C MET A 16 4.51 -18.35 -3.90
N LYS A 17 3.83 -19.46 -4.24
CA LYS A 17 4.50 -20.69 -4.72
C LYS A 17 5.26 -20.49 -6.04
N THR A 18 4.73 -19.66 -6.92
CA THR A 18 5.32 -19.40 -8.24
C THR A 18 5.20 -17.91 -8.53
N LEU A 19 6.33 -17.22 -8.60
CA LEU A 19 6.35 -15.79 -8.90
C LEU A 19 6.11 -15.57 -10.41
N PRO A 20 5.26 -14.60 -10.79
CA PRO A 20 5.03 -14.27 -12.21
C PRO A 20 6.17 -13.44 -12.82
N VAL A 21 7.09 -12.95 -11.98
CA VAL A 21 8.24 -12.10 -12.33
C VAL A 21 9.45 -12.56 -11.50
N PRO A 22 10.69 -12.15 -11.85
CA PRO A 22 11.88 -12.43 -11.03
C PRO A 22 11.73 -12.01 -9.55
N PRO A 23 12.36 -12.73 -8.59
CA PRO A 23 12.19 -12.47 -7.17
C PRO A 23 12.50 -11.04 -6.72
N ASP A 24 13.57 -10.45 -7.24
CA ASP A 24 14.01 -9.08 -6.98
C ASP A 24 13.00 -8.03 -7.44
N GLN A 25 12.29 -8.32 -8.54
CA GLN A 25 11.18 -7.49 -9.00
C GLN A 25 9.93 -7.70 -8.15
N ALA A 26 9.59 -8.95 -7.82
CA ALA A 26 8.40 -9.28 -7.04
C ALA A 26 8.42 -8.60 -5.65
N ILE A 27 9.58 -8.56 -4.99
CA ILE A 27 9.76 -7.89 -3.69
C ILE A 27 9.42 -6.39 -3.77
N LYS A 28 9.72 -5.71 -4.88
CA LYS A 28 9.42 -4.29 -5.07
C LYS A 28 7.97 -4.01 -5.42
N MET A 29 7.21 -5.04 -5.82
CA MET A 29 5.81 -4.93 -6.22
C MET A 29 4.83 -5.15 -5.05
N VAL A 30 5.33 -5.57 -3.89
CA VAL A 30 4.54 -5.80 -2.68
C VAL A 30 5.05 -4.88 -1.58
N SER A 31 4.30 -3.81 -1.29
CA SER A 31 4.70 -2.76 -0.33
C SER A 31 3.81 -2.76 0.91
N ASN A 32 4.42 -2.43 2.06
CA ASN A 32 3.70 -2.13 3.29
C ASN A 32 3.32 -0.64 3.32
N MET A 33 2.13 -0.32 2.81
CA MET A 33 1.65 1.07 2.69
C MET A 33 0.62 1.41 3.77
N HIS A 34 0.71 2.63 4.30
CA HIS A 34 -0.33 3.28 5.10
C HIS A 34 -0.98 4.39 4.29
N ILE A 35 -2.30 4.38 4.17
CA ILE A 35 -3.03 5.30 3.30
C ILE A 35 -3.68 6.44 4.10
N ILE A 36 -3.47 7.67 3.65
CA ILE A 36 -4.17 8.86 4.14
C ILE A 36 -5.06 9.40 3.01
N PRO A 37 -6.39 9.45 3.17
CA PRO A 37 -7.25 10.09 2.17
C PRO A 37 -7.03 11.60 2.17
N ALA A 38 -6.86 12.20 0.98
CA ALA A 38 -6.65 13.64 0.83
C ALA A 38 -7.86 14.50 1.26
N ASN A 39 -9.07 13.92 1.25
CA ASN A 39 -10.32 14.56 1.65
C ASN A 39 -11.40 13.50 2.01
N PRO A 40 -12.54 13.91 2.60
CA PRO A 40 -13.60 12.98 3.00
C PRO A 40 -14.23 12.15 1.87
N GLU A 41 -14.24 12.66 0.64
CA GLU A 41 -14.80 11.95 -0.51
C GLU A 41 -13.89 10.78 -0.93
N ILE A 42 -12.59 11.01 -1.01
CA ILE A 42 -11.60 9.95 -1.26
C ILE A 42 -11.63 8.91 -0.13
N ALA A 43 -11.84 9.32 1.12
CA ALA A 43 -12.00 8.39 2.24
C ALA A 43 -13.20 7.45 2.05
N LYS A 44 -14.34 7.96 1.54
CA LYS A 44 -15.51 7.13 1.26
C LYS A 44 -15.24 6.13 0.14
N GLN A 45 -14.53 6.54 -0.90
CA GLN A 45 -14.19 5.66 -2.02
C GLN A 45 -13.21 4.57 -1.58
N ILE A 46 -12.11 4.92 -0.89
CA ILE A 46 -11.15 3.92 -0.39
C ILE A 46 -11.82 2.87 0.51
N LYS A 47 -12.80 3.27 1.33
CA LYS A 47 -13.57 2.33 2.17
C LYS A 47 -14.38 1.28 1.39
N GLN A 48 -14.62 1.48 0.10
CA GLN A 48 -15.33 0.54 -0.75
C GLN A 48 -14.42 -0.56 -1.33
N VAL A 49 -13.09 -0.38 -1.26
CA VAL A 49 -12.12 -1.35 -1.77
C VAL A 49 -12.25 -2.65 -0.99
N LYS A 50 -12.37 -3.77 -1.71
CA LYS A 50 -12.41 -5.11 -1.11
C LYS A 50 -11.20 -5.92 -1.54
N ARG A 51 -10.95 -6.99 -0.78
CA ARG A 51 -9.98 -8.02 -1.18
C ARG A 51 -10.35 -8.51 -2.57
N GLY A 52 -9.37 -8.53 -3.48
CA GLY A 52 -9.55 -8.97 -4.87
C GLY A 52 -9.86 -7.85 -5.87
N ASP A 53 -10.09 -6.61 -5.41
CA ASP A 53 -10.15 -5.47 -6.32
C ASP A 53 -8.77 -5.16 -6.90
N LEU A 54 -8.75 -4.74 -8.17
CA LEU A 54 -7.61 -4.08 -8.78
C LEU A 54 -7.92 -2.58 -8.88
N VAL A 55 -7.25 -1.78 -8.06
CA VAL A 55 -7.39 -0.32 -8.04
C VAL A 55 -6.08 0.36 -8.40
N GLN A 56 -6.20 1.48 -9.11
CA GLN A 56 -5.12 2.44 -9.29
C GLN A 56 -5.32 3.60 -8.31
N LEU A 57 -4.29 3.88 -7.52
CA LEU A 57 -4.26 5.00 -6.60
C LEU A 57 -3.26 6.06 -7.09
N LYS A 58 -3.59 7.33 -6.93
CA LYS A 58 -2.70 8.46 -7.21
C LYS A 58 -2.59 9.33 -5.96
N GLY A 59 -1.40 9.84 -5.69
CA GLY A 59 -1.11 10.56 -4.46
C GLY A 59 0.36 10.93 -4.30
N GLU A 60 0.72 11.31 -3.09
CA GLU A 60 2.08 11.68 -2.69
C GLU A 60 2.56 10.83 -1.50
N LEU A 61 3.85 10.48 -1.48
CA LEU A 61 4.49 10.00 -0.26
C LEU A 61 4.73 11.19 0.66
N VAL A 62 4.32 11.08 1.92
CA VAL A 62 4.32 12.18 2.88
C VAL A 62 4.97 11.78 4.20
N GLU A 63 5.51 12.78 4.90
CA GLU A 63 5.91 12.68 6.29
C GLU A 63 4.94 13.54 7.12
N ILE A 64 4.44 13.02 8.24
CA ILE A 64 3.62 13.81 9.17
C ILE A 64 4.51 14.33 10.29
N ARG A 65 4.41 15.64 10.54
CA ARG A 65 4.97 16.31 11.72
C ARG A 65 3.83 17.06 12.41
N ASP A 66 3.47 16.64 13.61
CA ASP A 66 2.48 17.33 14.44
C ASP A 66 2.88 17.29 15.92
N LYS A 67 3.13 18.45 16.52
CA LYS A 67 3.62 18.59 17.90
C LYS A 67 4.80 17.63 18.19
N ASP A 68 4.58 16.65 19.06
CA ASP A 68 5.56 15.65 19.48
C ASP A 68 5.51 14.35 18.63
N LEU A 69 4.61 14.28 17.64
CA LEU A 69 4.47 13.16 16.73
C LEU A 69 5.19 13.44 15.41
N VAL A 70 6.20 12.63 15.11
CA VAL A 70 6.79 12.53 13.77
C VAL A 70 6.55 11.13 13.23
N TRP A 71 5.63 11.01 12.27
CA TRP A 71 5.49 9.77 11.52
C TRP A 71 6.44 9.81 10.32
N LYS A 72 7.67 9.35 10.55
CA LYS A 72 8.65 9.12 9.48
C LYS A 72 8.21 7.92 8.64
N SER A 73 8.16 8.13 7.33
CA SER A 73 7.86 7.11 6.32
C SER A 73 8.96 7.08 5.26
N SER A 74 9.08 5.99 4.53
CA SER A 74 9.92 5.97 3.33
C SER A 74 9.33 6.93 2.30
N LEU A 75 10.13 7.91 1.87
CA LEU A 75 9.82 8.77 0.72
C LEU A 75 10.34 8.19 -0.60
N THR A 76 10.89 6.97 -0.57
CA THR A 76 11.35 6.24 -1.76
C THR A 76 10.45 5.03 -1.98
N PRO A 77 9.80 4.92 -3.16
CA PRO A 77 8.99 3.76 -3.52
C PRO A 77 9.79 2.45 -3.48
N GLY A 78 9.23 1.39 -2.88
CA GLY A 78 9.78 0.04 -2.94
C GLY A 78 10.94 -0.21 -1.97
N GLY A 79 10.96 0.50 -0.84
CA GLY A 79 11.88 0.22 0.26
C GLY A 79 11.67 -1.19 0.83
N VAL A 80 12.75 -1.81 1.34
CA VAL A 80 12.72 -3.10 2.04
C VAL A 80 13.48 -2.95 3.36
N GLY A 81 12.98 -3.55 4.44
CA GLY A 81 13.60 -3.51 5.77
C GLY A 81 12.95 -2.53 6.74
N ASP A 82 13.60 -2.31 7.89
CA ASP A 82 13.08 -1.44 8.95
C ASP A 82 12.94 0.01 8.46
N GLY A 83 11.75 0.57 8.61
CA GLY A 83 11.44 1.93 8.15
C GLY A 83 10.99 2.03 6.68
N ALA A 84 10.84 0.90 5.98
CA ALA A 84 10.30 0.85 4.61
C ALA A 84 8.81 1.19 4.49
N CYS A 85 8.10 1.39 5.61
CA CYS A 85 6.68 1.75 5.59
C CYS A 85 6.47 3.09 4.86
N GLU A 86 5.66 3.05 3.82
CA GLU A 86 5.30 4.22 3.01
C GLU A 86 4.02 4.84 3.55
N LEU A 87 4.01 6.15 3.76
CA LEU A 87 2.80 6.88 4.12
C LEU A 87 2.32 7.63 2.89
N PHE A 88 1.23 7.15 2.31
CA PHE A 88 0.77 7.56 1.00
C PHE A 88 -0.53 8.35 1.11
N ARG A 89 -0.46 9.65 0.84
CA ARG A 89 -1.62 10.53 0.81
C ARG A 89 -2.30 10.39 -0.55
N VAL A 90 -3.46 9.74 -0.58
CA VAL A 90 -4.20 9.43 -1.81
C VAL A 90 -5.13 10.57 -2.18
N SER A 91 -4.97 11.11 -3.39
CA SER A 91 -5.81 12.16 -3.97
C SER A 91 -6.80 11.65 -5.00
N SER A 92 -6.61 10.43 -5.53
CA SER A 92 -7.53 9.79 -6.47
C SER A 92 -7.47 8.26 -6.39
N ILE A 93 -8.61 7.61 -6.65
CA ILE A 93 -8.76 6.17 -6.76
C ILE A 93 -9.60 5.83 -8.00
N GLN A 94 -9.15 4.83 -8.75
CA GLN A 94 -9.86 4.29 -9.91
C GLN A 94 -9.89 2.76 -9.82
N TRP A 95 -11.08 2.16 -9.95
CA TRP A 95 -11.18 0.71 -10.13
C TRP A 95 -10.83 0.35 -11.57
N ILE A 96 -9.85 -0.54 -11.73
CA ILE A 96 -9.51 -1.18 -13.00
C ILE A 96 -10.32 -2.46 -13.14
N GLU A 97 -10.44 -3.23 -12.05
CA GLU A 97 -11.27 -4.42 -11.96
C GLU A 97 -11.92 -4.49 -10.58
N LYS A 98 -13.21 -4.81 -10.52
CA LYS A 98 -13.90 -5.11 -9.27
C LYS A 98 -13.86 -6.61 -9.02
N GLN A 99 -13.71 -6.98 -7.75
CA GLN A 99 -13.62 -8.37 -7.34
C GLN A 99 -14.77 -9.22 -7.90
N ASN A 100 -14.43 -10.30 -8.60
CA ASN A 100 -15.34 -11.36 -9.06
C ASN A 100 -15.31 -12.54 -8.08
N ILE A 101 -15.46 -12.26 -6.79
CA ILE A 101 -15.41 -13.27 -5.71
C ILE A 101 -16.82 -13.74 -5.39
#